data_AF-A0A442F376-F1
#
_entry.id   AF-A0A442F376-F1
#
_cell.length_a   1.000
_cell.length_b   1.000
_cell.length_c   1.000
_cell.angle_alpha   90.00
_cell.angle_beta   90.00
_cell.angle_gamma   90.00
#
_symmetry.space_group_name_H-M   'P 1'
#
loop_
_entity.id
_entity.type
_entity.pdbx_description
1 polymer ?
#
loop_
_entity_poly.entity_id
_entity_poly.type
_entity_poly.pdbx_seq_one_letter_code
_entity_poly.pdbx_strand_id
1 'polypeptide(L)'
;VEKVRGIEGVSKNRRSLLPYGAVVLQEIMAAMQPSKIIVSAQGVREGFLYSLLDAEEQKADPLISAAEELALLRSRSVHHAHDLVEWTGKAFKAFGIDETEDETRYRHAACLLADIGWRAHPEYRGRQSLNIIAHASFIGVDHPGRAYLALANAYRHDGIFNDGIAPEIKALAPPRLLERARVLAAMMRVVYLLTAAMPGVMPRLRWESRGNGALALVLPASLSDLYGERPAGRLAQLARITNRRLVLAVEGGPSVSVK
;
A
#
# COMPACT_ATOMS: atom_id res chain seq x y z
N VAL A 1 32.74 11.91 -21.26
CA VAL A 1 31.38 11.94 -20.66
C VAL A 1 30.28 11.66 -21.69
N GLU A 2 30.31 12.29 -22.88
CA GLU A 2 29.28 12.13 -23.94
C GLU A 2 29.02 10.69 -24.43
N LYS A 3 29.92 9.73 -24.16
CA LYS A 3 29.75 8.32 -24.52
C LYS A 3 29.18 7.45 -23.38
N VAL A 4 28.89 8.02 -22.20
CA VAL A 4 28.36 7.29 -21.06
C VAL A 4 26.88 6.93 -21.31
N ARG A 5 26.51 5.67 -21.10
CA ARG A 5 25.11 5.23 -21.23
C ARG A 5 24.22 6.05 -20.28
N GLY A 6 23.13 6.61 -20.80
CA GLY A 6 22.20 7.43 -20.02
C GLY A 6 22.59 8.90 -19.87
N ILE A 7 23.68 9.36 -20.50
CA ILE A 7 24.12 10.76 -20.42
C ILE A 7 23.11 11.76 -21.01
N GLU A 8 22.23 11.29 -21.89
CA GLU A 8 21.07 12.02 -22.43
C GLU A 8 20.19 12.60 -21.29
N GLY A 9 20.04 11.88 -20.17
CA GLY A 9 19.26 12.32 -19.01
C GLY A 9 19.96 13.37 -18.14
N VAL A 10 21.24 13.67 -18.39
CA VAL A 10 22.03 14.65 -17.64
C VAL A 10 22.09 15.96 -18.43
N SER A 11 21.65 17.05 -17.81
CA SER A 11 21.69 18.39 -18.41
C SER A 11 23.11 18.77 -18.84
N LYS A 12 23.27 19.40 -20.01
CA LYS A 12 24.58 19.79 -20.57
C LYS A 12 25.48 20.51 -19.55
N ASN A 13 24.91 21.45 -18.78
CA ASN A 13 25.63 22.21 -17.75
C ASN A 13 26.21 21.36 -16.61
N ARG A 14 25.70 20.14 -16.40
CA ARG A 14 26.19 19.21 -15.37
C ARG A 14 27.27 18.28 -15.92
N ARG A 15 27.28 17.99 -17.22
CA ARG A 15 28.15 16.96 -17.83
C ARG A 15 29.64 17.23 -17.63
N SER A 16 30.06 18.49 -17.63
CA SER A 16 31.46 18.87 -17.36
C SER A 16 31.90 18.59 -15.92
N LEU A 17 30.98 18.66 -14.96
CA LEU A 17 31.26 18.47 -13.53
C LEU A 17 31.16 17.01 -13.06
N LEU A 18 30.47 16.16 -13.83
CA LEU A 18 30.26 14.75 -13.50
C LEU A 18 31.55 13.98 -13.16
N PRO A 19 32.64 14.09 -13.96
CA PRO A 19 33.88 13.37 -13.66
C PRO A 19 34.48 13.75 -12.30
N TYR A 20 34.44 15.03 -11.95
CA TYR A 20 34.96 15.53 -10.67
C TYR A 20 34.13 14.98 -9.51
N GLY A 21 32.80 15.02 -9.61
CA GLY A 21 31.91 14.44 -8.61
C GLY A 21 32.11 12.93 -8.47
N ALA A 22 32.34 12.21 -9.58
CA ALA A 22 32.60 10.78 -9.57
C ALA A 22 33.92 10.43 -8.85
N VAL A 23 34.99 11.21 -9.06
CA VAL A 23 36.27 11.04 -8.34
C VAL A 23 36.06 11.25 -6.84
N VAL A 24 35.38 12.33 -6.43
CA VAL A 24 35.11 12.59 -5.01
C VAL A 24 34.30 11.45 -4.38
N LEU A 25 33.25 10.98 -5.06
CA LEU A 25 32.45 9.85 -4.57
C LEU A 25 33.29 8.57 -4.47
N GLN A 26 34.19 8.32 -5.42
CA GLN A 26 35.09 7.17 -5.40
C GLN A 26 36.03 7.19 -4.18
N GLU A 27 36.63 8.35 -3.88
CA GLU A 27 37.50 8.50 -2.70
C GLU A 27 36.70 8.32 -1.39
N ILE A 28 35.48 8.87 -1.32
CA ILE A 28 34.58 8.66 -0.17
C ILE A 28 34.25 7.17 0.00
N MET A 29 33.90 6.47 -1.08
CA MET A 29 33.60 5.03 -1.04
C MET A 29 34.82 4.20 -0.64
N ALA A 30 36.01 4.55 -1.12
CA ALA A 30 37.24 3.83 -0.79
C ALA A 30 37.58 3.97 0.71
N ALA A 31 37.40 5.16 1.27
CA ALA A 31 37.68 5.44 2.68
C ALA A 31 36.60 4.87 3.63
N MET A 32 35.32 5.05 3.30
CA MET A 32 34.19 4.67 4.17
C MET A 32 33.76 3.21 3.99
N GLN A 33 33.98 2.63 2.82
CA GLN A 33 33.55 1.27 2.45
C GLN A 33 32.05 0.99 2.73
N PRO A 34 31.11 1.83 2.25
CA PRO A 34 29.70 1.63 2.54
C PRO A 34 29.14 0.41 1.79
N SER A 35 28.22 -0.31 2.43
CA SER A 35 27.53 -1.44 1.79
C SER A 35 26.48 -1.00 0.75
N LYS A 36 25.96 0.23 0.86
CA LYS A 36 24.96 0.83 -0.02
C LYS A 36 25.10 2.35 -0.09
N ILE A 37 24.70 2.93 -1.22
CA ILE A 37 24.53 4.38 -1.39
C ILE A 37 23.06 4.65 -1.69
N ILE A 38 22.47 5.58 -0.94
CA ILE A 38 21.10 6.03 -1.12
C ILE A 38 21.15 7.51 -1.51
N VAL A 39 20.44 7.87 -2.58
CA VAL A 39 20.40 9.26 -3.05
C VAL A 39 19.19 9.95 -2.43
N SER A 40 19.43 11.04 -1.71
CA SER A 40 18.38 11.94 -1.24
C SER A 40 18.19 13.08 -2.23
N ALA A 41 16.94 13.34 -2.64
CA ALA A 41 16.59 14.54 -3.38
C ALA A 41 16.46 15.78 -2.47
N GLN A 42 16.40 15.58 -1.15
CA GLN A 42 16.33 16.63 -0.16
C GLN A 42 17.74 17.01 0.31
N GLY A 43 17.99 18.31 0.48
CA GLY A 43 19.27 18.85 0.91
C GLY A 43 19.12 19.91 2.00
N VAL A 44 20.04 20.87 1.98
CA VAL A 44 20.15 21.91 3.02
C VAL A 44 18.86 22.72 3.19
N ARG A 45 18.19 23.06 2.08
CA ARG A 45 16.96 23.87 2.12
C ARG A 45 15.83 23.14 2.85
N GLU A 46 15.60 21.87 2.52
CA GLU A 46 14.56 21.07 3.16
C GLU A 46 14.90 20.81 4.63
N GLY A 47 16.18 20.56 4.95
CA GLY A 47 16.64 20.41 6.34
C GLY A 47 16.45 21.69 7.18
N PHE A 48 16.66 22.86 6.59
CA PHE A 48 16.38 24.14 7.26
C PHE A 48 14.88 24.31 7.53
N LEU A 49 14.02 24.04 6.55
CA LEU A 49 12.56 24.09 6.74
C LEU A 49 12.10 23.09 7.80
N TYR A 50 12.63 21.87 7.79
CA TYR A 50 12.36 20.86 8.81
C TYR A 50 12.73 21.35 10.22
N SER A 51 13.84 22.07 10.37
CA SER A 51 14.26 22.61 11.67
C SER A 51 13.34 23.70 12.24
N LEU A 52 12.44 24.25 11.40
CA LEU A 52 11.42 25.22 11.81
C LEU A 52 10.09 24.58 12.20
N LEU A 53 9.91 23.28 11.93
CA LEU A 53 8.73 22.52 12.37
C LEU A 53 8.77 22.32 13.88
N ASP A 54 7.60 22.15 14.50
CA ASP A 54 7.53 21.79 15.91
C ASP A 54 8.00 20.34 16.16
N ALA A 55 8.19 20.00 17.44
CA ALA A 55 8.73 18.68 17.81
C ALA A 55 7.77 17.52 17.52
N GLU A 56 6.47 17.77 17.38
CA GLU A 56 5.48 16.75 17.04
C GLU A 56 5.53 16.49 15.53
N GLU A 57 5.51 17.53 14.70
CA GLU A 57 5.63 17.45 13.24
C GLU A 57 6.96 16.81 12.81
N GLN A 58 8.07 17.13 13.48
CA GLN A 58 9.36 16.49 13.22
C GLN A 58 9.35 14.98 13.48
N LYS A 59 8.56 14.51 14.44
CA LYS A 59 8.44 13.07 14.77
C LYS A 59 7.42 12.34 13.90
N ALA A 60 6.55 13.08 13.21
CA ALA A 60 5.54 12.49 12.36
C ALA A 60 6.20 11.71 11.21
N ASP A 61 5.62 10.56 10.88
CA ASP A 61 6.06 9.79 9.72
C ASP A 61 5.65 10.52 8.43
N PRO A 62 6.60 10.98 7.60
CA PRO A 62 6.28 11.80 6.46
C PRO A 62 5.56 11.03 5.34
N LEU A 63 5.71 9.69 5.27
CA LEU A 63 4.95 8.87 4.33
C LEU A 63 3.47 8.84 4.74
N ILE A 64 3.21 8.62 6.03
CA ILE A 64 1.84 8.54 6.56
C ILE A 64 1.17 9.91 6.48
N SER A 65 1.86 10.98 6.87
CA SER A 65 1.35 12.35 6.78
C SER A 65 0.93 12.71 5.35
N ALA A 66 1.78 12.45 4.35
CA ALA A 66 1.45 12.71 2.95
C ALA A 66 0.33 11.80 2.42
N ALA A 67 0.25 10.55 2.87
CA ALA A 67 -0.82 9.63 2.49
C ALA A 67 -2.17 10.05 3.10
N GLU A 68 -2.16 10.53 4.33
CA GLU A 68 -3.33 11.04 5.05
C GLU A 68 -3.85 12.33 4.41
N GLU A 69 -2.97 13.25 4.04
CA GLU A 69 -3.36 14.47 3.32
C GLU A 69 -4.02 14.12 1.97
N LEU A 70 -3.46 13.17 1.21
CA LEU A 70 -4.10 12.70 -0.02
C LEU A 70 -5.44 12.02 0.23
N ALA A 71 -5.57 11.26 1.32
CA ALA A 71 -6.84 10.65 1.73
C ALA A 71 -7.88 11.74 2.03
N LEU A 72 -7.52 12.75 2.84
CA LEU A 72 -8.37 13.89 3.16
C LEU A 72 -8.83 14.63 1.90
N LEU A 73 -7.91 14.87 0.96
CA LEU A 73 -8.16 15.65 -0.26
C LEU A 73 -8.95 14.89 -1.34
N ARG A 74 -8.97 13.56 -1.33
CA ARG A 74 -9.43 12.77 -2.49
C ARG A 74 -10.34 11.60 -2.18
N SER A 75 -10.25 10.99 -0.99
CA SER A 75 -11.09 9.84 -0.63
C SER A 75 -12.56 10.24 -0.47
N ARG A 76 -13.47 9.26 -0.54
CA ARG A 76 -14.88 9.50 -0.18
C ARG A 76 -15.05 9.78 1.32
N SER A 77 -14.21 9.15 2.15
CA SER A 77 -14.19 9.34 3.59
C SER A 77 -12.81 9.02 4.15
N VAL A 78 -12.16 10.01 4.75
CA VAL A 78 -10.88 9.84 5.45
C VAL A 78 -11.04 8.94 6.67
N HIS A 79 -12.16 9.06 7.40
CA HIS A 79 -12.49 8.19 8.54
C HIS A 79 -12.54 6.71 8.14
N HIS A 80 -13.14 6.39 6.98
CA HIS A 80 -13.13 5.02 6.47
C HIS A 80 -11.71 4.53 6.12
N ALA A 81 -10.82 5.44 5.69
CA ALA A 81 -9.43 5.10 5.41
C ALA A 81 -8.68 4.70 6.69
N HIS A 82 -8.92 5.39 7.82
CA HIS A 82 -8.39 4.97 9.13
C HIS A 82 -9.02 3.67 9.64
N ASP A 83 -10.34 3.49 9.48
CA ASP A 83 -11.00 2.21 9.78
C ASP A 83 -10.31 1.05 9.02
N LEU A 84 -9.92 1.29 7.77
CA LEU A 84 -9.21 0.31 6.94
C LEU A 84 -7.79 0.02 7.44
N VAL A 85 -7.06 1.02 7.92
CA VAL A 85 -5.73 0.82 8.56
C VAL A 85 -5.85 -0.13 9.76
N GLU A 86 -6.77 0.19 10.67
CA GLU A 86 -6.98 -0.57 11.90
C GLU A 86 -7.48 -1.99 11.62
N TRP A 87 -8.48 -2.10 10.74
CA TRP A 87 -9.09 -3.38 10.41
C TRP A 87 -8.11 -4.30 9.69
N THR A 88 -7.31 -3.77 8.74
CA THR A 88 -6.30 -4.59 8.04
C THR A 88 -5.16 -5.02 8.96
N GLY A 89 -4.77 -4.20 9.95
CA GLY A 89 -3.80 -4.62 10.97
C GLY A 89 -4.31 -5.80 11.80
N LYS A 90 -5.57 -5.75 12.25
CA LYS A 90 -6.23 -6.88 12.92
C LYS A 90 -6.36 -8.10 12.01
N ALA A 91 -6.65 -7.88 10.73
CA ALA A 91 -6.75 -8.96 9.74
C ALA A 91 -5.39 -9.65 9.55
N PHE A 92 -4.31 -8.91 9.31
CA PHE A 92 -2.98 -9.49 9.12
C PHE A 92 -2.57 -10.36 10.32
N LYS A 93 -2.81 -9.87 11.54
CA LYS A 93 -2.60 -10.64 12.78
C LYS A 93 -3.45 -11.92 12.83
N ALA A 94 -4.74 -11.85 12.49
CA ALA A 94 -5.63 -13.02 12.47
C ALA A 94 -5.22 -14.06 11.42
N PHE A 95 -4.65 -13.62 10.30
CA PHE A 95 -4.09 -14.48 9.27
C PHE A 95 -2.69 -15.02 9.64
N GLY A 96 -2.06 -14.53 10.70
CA GLY A 96 -0.70 -14.91 11.07
C GLY A 96 0.34 -14.41 10.07
N ILE A 97 0.05 -13.32 9.36
CA ILE A 97 0.97 -12.66 8.45
C ILE A 97 1.87 -11.76 9.30
N ASP A 98 3.16 -12.09 9.37
CA ASP A 98 4.16 -11.23 9.99
C ASP A 98 4.34 -9.96 9.15
N GLU A 99 4.76 -8.87 9.79
CA GLU A 99 5.15 -7.64 9.11
C GLU A 99 6.39 -7.07 9.80
N THR A 100 7.34 -6.59 9.02
CA THR A 100 8.36 -5.66 9.52
C THR A 100 7.74 -4.30 9.82
N GLU A 101 8.50 -3.42 10.44
CA GLU A 101 8.10 -2.03 10.67
C GLU A 101 7.74 -1.32 9.35
N ASP A 102 8.61 -1.41 8.34
CA ASP A 102 8.33 -0.82 7.02
C ASP A 102 7.13 -1.46 6.33
N GLU A 103 6.94 -2.77 6.44
CA GLU A 103 5.77 -3.45 5.86
C GLU A 103 4.46 -2.97 6.50
N THR A 104 4.48 -2.75 7.82
CA THR A 104 3.37 -2.15 8.57
C THR A 104 3.09 -0.72 8.10
N ARG A 105 4.15 0.11 7.96
CA ARG A 105 4.06 1.48 7.45
C ARG A 105 3.50 1.52 6.03
N TYR A 106 3.94 0.61 5.17
CA TYR A 106 3.47 0.51 3.79
C TYR A 106 2.01 0.07 3.72
N ARG A 107 1.59 -0.91 4.52
CA ARG A 107 0.17 -1.30 4.62
C ARG A 107 -0.69 -0.11 5.07
N HIS A 108 -0.24 0.63 6.09
CA HIS A 108 -0.92 1.81 6.59
C HIS A 108 -1.09 2.85 5.46
N ALA A 109 -0.01 3.28 4.83
CA ALA A 109 -0.06 4.24 3.73
C ALA A 109 -0.94 3.73 2.56
N ALA A 110 -0.86 2.45 2.20
CA ALA A 110 -1.68 1.87 1.14
C ALA A 110 -3.18 1.93 1.46
N CYS A 111 -3.56 1.76 2.73
CA CYS A 111 -4.95 1.89 3.18
C CYS A 111 -5.46 3.33 3.08
N LEU A 112 -4.64 4.31 3.50
CA LEU A 112 -4.98 5.74 3.35
C LEU A 112 -5.17 6.12 1.87
N LEU A 113 -4.28 5.60 1.01
CA LEU A 113 -4.31 5.86 -0.43
C LEU A 113 -5.37 5.05 -1.18
N ALA A 114 -6.11 4.15 -0.50
CA ALA A 114 -6.94 3.16 -1.18
C ALA A 114 -8.02 3.75 -2.05
N ASP A 115 -8.56 4.90 -1.68
CA ASP A 115 -9.73 5.46 -2.33
C ASP A 115 -9.49 6.74 -3.13
N ILE A 116 -8.24 7.18 -3.28
CA ILE A 116 -7.91 8.46 -3.92
C ILE A 116 -8.31 8.52 -5.41
N GLY A 117 -8.43 7.36 -6.07
CA GLY A 117 -8.80 7.26 -7.48
C GLY A 117 -10.30 7.09 -7.75
N TRP A 118 -11.18 7.14 -6.75
CA TRP A 118 -12.57 6.67 -6.88
C TRP A 118 -13.39 7.33 -7.99
N ARG A 119 -13.12 8.60 -8.31
CA ARG A 119 -13.81 9.39 -9.35
C ARG A 119 -13.42 9.00 -10.79
N ALA A 120 -12.36 8.21 -10.96
CA ALA A 120 -11.96 7.72 -12.27
C ALA A 120 -13.05 6.80 -12.87
N HIS A 121 -13.11 6.77 -14.20
CA HIS A 121 -13.89 5.75 -14.91
C HIS A 121 -13.50 4.35 -14.41
N PRO A 122 -14.46 3.42 -14.20
CA PRO A 122 -14.18 2.10 -13.63
C PRO A 122 -13.03 1.35 -14.30
N GLU A 123 -12.89 1.45 -15.63
CA GLU A 123 -11.83 0.77 -16.39
C GLU A 123 -10.43 1.40 -16.22
N TYR A 124 -10.35 2.65 -15.77
CA TYR A 124 -9.08 3.35 -15.56
C TYR A 124 -8.70 3.50 -14.08
N ARG A 125 -9.56 3.05 -13.17
CA ARG A 125 -9.43 3.36 -11.74
C ARG A 125 -8.16 2.77 -11.12
N GLY A 126 -7.80 1.53 -11.43
CA GLY A 126 -6.55 0.94 -10.95
C GLY A 126 -5.33 1.61 -11.56
N ARG A 127 -5.30 1.78 -12.89
CA ARG A 127 -4.21 2.49 -13.61
C ARG A 127 -4.01 3.92 -13.10
N GLN A 128 -5.09 4.67 -12.88
CA GLN A 128 -5.01 6.04 -12.37
C GLN A 128 -4.49 6.07 -10.94
N SER A 129 -4.97 5.20 -10.06
CA SER A 129 -4.48 5.11 -8.67
C SER A 129 -3.00 4.74 -8.63
N LEU A 130 -2.59 3.77 -9.46
CA LEU A 130 -1.19 3.37 -9.63
C LEU A 130 -0.33 4.56 -10.05
N ASN A 131 -0.72 5.29 -11.09
CA ASN A 131 0.05 6.42 -11.61
C ASN A 131 0.15 7.59 -10.63
N ILE A 132 -0.94 7.89 -9.90
CA ILE A 132 -0.91 8.91 -8.84
C ILE A 132 0.14 8.53 -7.78
N ILE A 133 0.12 7.29 -7.31
CA ILE A 133 1.00 6.82 -6.23
C ILE A 133 2.46 6.68 -6.70
N ALA A 134 2.67 6.13 -7.90
CA ALA A 134 4.00 5.94 -8.46
C ALA A 134 4.71 7.28 -8.73
N HIS A 135 3.98 8.32 -9.11
CA HIS A 135 4.55 9.62 -9.46
C HIS A 135 4.43 10.68 -8.34
N ALA A 136 3.74 10.39 -7.25
CA ALA A 136 3.63 11.31 -6.11
C ALA A 136 4.99 11.51 -5.41
N SER A 137 5.24 12.71 -4.92
CA SER A 137 6.47 13.08 -4.21
C SER A 137 6.51 12.60 -2.75
N PHE A 138 6.20 11.32 -2.51
CA PHE A 138 6.38 10.72 -1.18
C PHE A 138 7.85 10.65 -0.79
N ILE A 139 8.14 11.00 0.46
CA ILE A 139 9.42 10.79 1.13
C ILE A 139 9.26 9.73 2.23
N GLY A 140 10.36 9.20 2.77
CA GLY A 140 10.30 8.15 3.79
C GLY A 140 9.84 6.77 3.26
N VAL A 141 9.93 6.56 1.94
CA VAL A 141 9.60 5.31 1.25
C VAL A 141 10.61 5.01 0.15
N ASP A 142 11.06 3.76 0.06
CA ASP A 142 11.97 3.31 -0.98
C ASP A 142 11.23 2.84 -2.25
N HIS A 143 11.96 2.43 -3.29
CA HIS A 143 11.34 1.97 -4.53
C HIS A 143 10.47 0.71 -4.36
N PRO A 144 10.92 -0.35 -3.65
CA PRO A 144 10.07 -1.49 -3.31
C PRO A 144 8.78 -1.11 -2.57
N GLY A 145 8.86 -0.22 -1.57
CA GLY A 145 7.71 0.28 -0.83
C GLY A 145 6.74 1.04 -1.72
N ARG A 146 7.24 1.93 -2.58
CA ARG A 146 6.42 2.65 -3.56
C ARG A 146 5.70 1.70 -4.51
N ALA A 147 6.38 0.66 -4.98
CA ALA A 147 5.76 -0.38 -5.81
C ALA A 147 4.67 -1.14 -5.05
N TYR A 148 4.88 -1.48 -3.78
CA TYR A 148 3.86 -2.07 -2.92
C TYR A 148 2.59 -1.19 -2.84
N LEU A 149 2.76 0.11 -2.53
CA LEU A 149 1.63 1.05 -2.41
C LEU A 149 0.83 1.14 -3.71
N ALA A 150 1.53 1.25 -4.84
CA ALA A 150 0.92 1.41 -6.15
C ALA A 150 0.20 0.13 -6.59
N LEU A 151 0.82 -1.04 -6.38
CA LEU A 151 0.27 -2.33 -6.77
C LEU A 151 -0.91 -2.75 -5.90
N ALA A 152 -0.86 -2.54 -4.58
CA ALA A 152 -1.99 -2.86 -3.70
C ALA A 152 -3.27 -2.13 -4.17
N ASN A 153 -3.13 -0.85 -4.54
CA ASN A 153 -4.23 -0.02 -4.99
C ASN A 153 -4.68 -0.33 -6.42
N ALA A 154 -3.75 -0.71 -7.31
CA ALA A 154 -4.09 -1.21 -8.63
C ALA A 154 -4.89 -2.52 -8.55
N TYR A 155 -4.40 -3.52 -7.80
CA TYR A 155 -5.05 -4.81 -7.63
C TYR A 155 -6.42 -4.69 -6.96
N ARG A 156 -6.60 -3.74 -6.03
CA ARG A 156 -7.91 -3.48 -5.40
C ARG A 156 -8.96 -3.20 -6.47
N HIS A 157 -8.61 -2.45 -7.51
CA HIS A 157 -9.52 -2.09 -8.59
C HIS A 157 -9.57 -3.13 -9.70
N ASP A 158 -8.42 -3.42 -10.30
CA ASP A 158 -8.30 -4.14 -11.56
C ASP A 158 -8.33 -5.67 -11.36
N GLY A 159 -8.25 -6.12 -10.11
CA GLY A 159 -8.35 -7.53 -9.75
C GLY A 159 -7.01 -8.15 -9.38
N ILE A 160 -7.04 -8.97 -8.34
CA ILE A 160 -5.88 -9.61 -7.70
C ILE A 160 -5.25 -10.75 -8.51
N PHE A 161 -5.83 -11.14 -9.66
CA PHE A 161 -5.29 -12.17 -10.56
C PHE A 161 -4.91 -11.58 -11.93
N ASN A 162 -4.85 -10.26 -12.04
CA ASN A 162 -4.39 -9.59 -13.25
C ASN A 162 -2.86 -9.48 -13.24
N ASP A 163 -2.20 -10.45 -13.86
CA ASP A 163 -0.75 -10.50 -13.92
C ASP A 163 -0.14 -9.50 -14.93
N GLY A 164 -0.96 -8.87 -15.79
CA GLY A 164 -0.54 -7.84 -16.73
C GLY A 164 -0.36 -6.44 -16.13
N ILE A 165 -0.73 -6.22 -14.87
CA ILE A 165 -0.61 -4.89 -14.23
C ILE A 165 0.87 -4.49 -14.09
N ALA A 166 1.23 -3.37 -14.71
CA ALA A 166 2.47 -2.61 -14.51
C ALA A 166 3.74 -3.48 -14.28
N PRO A 167 4.17 -4.27 -15.28
CA PRO A 167 5.33 -5.16 -15.14
C PRO A 167 6.61 -4.43 -14.72
N GLU A 168 6.80 -3.18 -15.14
CA GLU A 168 7.95 -2.35 -14.78
C GLU A 168 7.95 -1.99 -13.28
N ILE A 169 6.76 -1.73 -12.70
CA ILE A 169 6.62 -1.45 -11.26
C ILE A 169 6.82 -2.73 -10.45
N LYS A 170 6.33 -3.87 -10.93
CA LYS A 170 6.55 -5.17 -10.28
C LYS A 170 8.03 -5.51 -10.14
N ALA A 171 8.83 -5.17 -11.15
CA ALA A 171 10.27 -5.43 -11.13
C ALA A 171 11.04 -4.67 -10.03
N LEU A 172 10.43 -3.65 -9.43
CA LEU A 172 11.06 -2.85 -8.36
C LEU A 172 10.91 -3.46 -6.96
N ALA A 173 10.05 -4.46 -6.77
CA ALA A 173 9.74 -5.03 -5.47
C ALA A 173 10.05 -6.53 -5.40
N PRO A 174 10.56 -7.02 -4.26
CA PRO A 174 10.78 -8.44 -4.06
C PRO A 174 9.44 -9.21 -4.00
N PRO A 175 9.44 -10.53 -4.28
CA PRO A 175 8.23 -11.36 -4.28
C PRO A 175 7.37 -11.21 -3.01
N ARG A 176 8.00 -11.10 -1.84
CA ARG A 176 7.34 -10.89 -0.54
C ARG A 176 6.44 -9.64 -0.51
N LEU A 177 6.91 -8.51 -1.04
CA LEU A 177 6.08 -7.30 -1.10
C LEU A 177 4.98 -7.41 -2.16
N LEU A 178 5.27 -8.05 -3.31
CA LEU A 178 4.26 -8.27 -4.36
C LEU A 178 3.10 -9.14 -3.85
N GLU A 179 3.41 -10.18 -3.09
CA GLU A 179 2.43 -11.05 -2.45
C GLU A 179 1.59 -10.27 -1.43
N ARG A 180 2.22 -9.52 -0.52
CA ARG A 180 1.49 -8.74 0.47
C ARG A 180 0.61 -7.65 -0.12
N ALA A 181 1.07 -6.98 -1.19
CA ALA A 181 0.25 -6.00 -1.90
C ALA A 181 -1.02 -6.67 -2.45
N ARG A 182 -0.89 -7.89 -2.97
CA ARG A 182 -2.01 -8.68 -3.49
C ARG A 182 -2.96 -9.15 -2.38
N VAL A 183 -2.43 -9.56 -1.22
CA VAL A 183 -3.22 -9.91 -0.02
C VAL A 183 -4.00 -8.70 0.49
N LEU A 184 -3.34 -7.56 0.67
CA LEU A 184 -4.00 -6.32 1.12
C LEU A 184 -5.12 -5.93 0.16
N ALA A 185 -4.86 -5.95 -1.15
CA ALA A 185 -5.86 -5.67 -2.17
C ALA A 185 -7.06 -6.63 -2.11
N ALA A 186 -6.81 -7.92 -1.86
CA ALA A 186 -7.85 -8.92 -1.71
C ALA A 186 -8.74 -8.63 -0.49
N MET A 187 -8.13 -8.27 0.64
CA MET A 187 -8.83 -7.85 1.85
C MET A 187 -9.70 -6.60 1.59
N MET A 188 -9.14 -5.58 0.96
CA MET A 188 -9.87 -4.36 0.56
C MET A 188 -11.08 -4.72 -0.32
N ARG A 189 -10.92 -5.60 -1.31
CA ARG A 189 -12.01 -5.99 -2.22
C ARG A 189 -13.17 -6.68 -1.51
N VAL A 190 -12.92 -7.36 -0.39
CA VAL A 190 -13.98 -7.91 0.46
C VAL A 190 -14.69 -6.78 1.20
N VAL A 191 -13.97 -5.98 1.99
CA VAL A 191 -14.60 -5.00 2.89
C VAL A 191 -15.28 -3.85 2.16
N TYR A 192 -14.78 -3.43 1.00
CA TYR A 192 -15.42 -2.35 0.23
C TYR A 192 -16.83 -2.71 -0.28
N LEU A 193 -17.17 -4.00 -0.39
CA LEU A 193 -18.54 -4.43 -0.69
C LEU A 193 -19.48 -4.30 0.50
N LEU A 194 -18.95 -4.35 1.72
CA LEU A 194 -19.71 -4.27 2.96
C LEU A 194 -19.85 -2.82 3.45
N THR A 195 -18.84 -1.99 3.19
CA THR A 195 -18.78 -0.62 3.74
C THR A 195 -19.21 0.46 2.76
N ALA A 196 -19.23 0.15 1.45
CA ALA A 196 -19.41 1.15 0.38
C ALA A 196 -18.44 2.35 0.46
N ALA A 197 -17.26 2.16 1.06
CA ALA A 197 -16.27 3.21 1.35
C ALA A 197 -16.72 4.28 2.37
N MET A 198 -17.70 3.93 3.22
CA MET A 198 -18.20 4.80 4.27
C MET A 198 -17.86 4.22 5.66
N PRO A 199 -17.63 5.08 6.66
CA PRO A 199 -17.23 4.65 8.00
C PRO A 199 -18.37 3.93 8.73
N GLY A 200 -18.04 3.27 9.85
CA GLY A 200 -19.02 2.74 10.82
C GLY A 200 -19.39 1.27 10.63
N VAL A 201 -19.27 0.70 9.43
CA VAL A 201 -19.46 -0.75 9.22
C VAL A 201 -18.20 -1.54 9.53
N MET A 202 -17.05 -1.12 8.99
CA MET A 202 -15.80 -1.90 9.05
C MET A 202 -15.33 -2.25 10.46
N PRO A 203 -15.37 -1.31 11.45
CA PRO A 203 -14.94 -1.62 12.82
C PRO A 203 -15.76 -2.71 13.51
N ARG A 204 -16.95 -3.00 13.00
CA ARG A 204 -17.87 -4.01 13.56
C ARG A 204 -17.67 -5.40 12.95
N LEU A 205 -16.90 -5.49 11.86
CA LEU A 205 -16.55 -6.75 11.21
C LEU A 205 -15.35 -7.36 11.91
N ARG A 206 -15.44 -8.62 12.34
CA ARG A 206 -14.33 -9.30 13.04
C ARG A 206 -13.88 -10.57 12.34
N TRP A 207 -12.63 -10.93 12.56
CA TRP A 207 -12.10 -12.24 12.25
C TRP A 207 -12.22 -13.15 13.46
N GLU A 208 -12.75 -14.35 13.26
CA GLU A 208 -12.96 -15.35 14.31
C GLU A 208 -12.39 -16.69 13.88
N SER A 209 -11.47 -17.25 14.68
CA SER A 209 -10.98 -18.61 14.46
C SER A 209 -12.08 -19.62 14.76
N ARG A 210 -12.38 -20.49 13.81
CA ARG A 210 -13.33 -21.59 13.95
C ARG A 210 -12.60 -22.93 13.91
N GLY A 211 -13.31 -23.99 14.29
CA GLY A 211 -12.79 -25.36 14.24
C GLY A 211 -12.20 -25.72 12.86
N ASN A 212 -11.27 -26.67 12.85
CA ASN A 212 -10.60 -27.17 11.64
C ASN A 212 -9.74 -26.11 10.90
N GLY A 213 -9.21 -25.13 11.64
CA GLY A 213 -8.30 -24.10 11.09
C GLY A 213 -8.96 -23.07 10.19
N ALA A 214 -10.30 -23.00 10.18
CA ALA A 214 -11.04 -22.02 9.40
C ALA A 214 -11.02 -20.64 10.07
N LEU A 215 -10.99 -19.58 9.26
CA LEU A 215 -11.09 -18.20 9.75
C LEU A 215 -12.36 -17.56 9.18
N ALA A 216 -13.25 -17.12 10.06
CA ALA A 216 -14.53 -16.52 9.67
C ALA A 216 -14.47 -15.00 9.69
N LEU A 217 -14.93 -14.35 8.62
CA LEU A 217 -15.32 -12.94 8.65
C LEU A 217 -16.77 -12.86 9.15
N VAL A 218 -16.95 -12.36 10.37
CA VAL A 218 -18.24 -12.35 11.05
C VAL A 218 -18.87 -10.96 10.96
N LEU A 219 -20.09 -10.93 10.42
CA LEU A 219 -20.98 -9.79 10.36
C LEU A 219 -21.88 -9.81 11.60
N PRO A 220 -22.06 -8.66 12.29
CA PRO A 220 -23.08 -8.53 13.32
C PRO A 220 -24.47 -8.89 12.81
N ALA A 221 -25.34 -9.38 13.69
CA ALA A 221 -26.72 -9.73 13.32
C ALA A 221 -27.48 -8.54 12.67
N SER A 222 -27.23 -7.32 13.14
CA SER A 222 -27.83 -6.10 12.56
C SER A 222 -27.32 -5.74 11.16
N LEU A 223 -26.32 -6.46 10.65
CA LEU A 223 -25.73 -6.29 9.32
C LEU A 223 -25.95 -7.55 8.47
N SER A 224 -26.90 -8.41 8.85
CA SER A 224 -27.23 -9.65 8.13
C SER A 224 -27.52 -9.43 6.66
N ASP A 225 -28.10 -8.28 6.30
CA ASP A 225 -28.51 -7.98 4.92
C ASP A 225 -27.32 -7.70 3.99
N LEU A 226 -26.12 -7.45 4.55
CA LEU A 226 -24.87 -7.35 3.78
C LEU A 226 -24.29 -8.73 3.43
N TYR A 227 -24.83 -9.80 4.02
CA TYR A 227 -24.47 -11.15 3.66
C TYR A 227 -24.98 -11.48 2.25
N GLY A 228 -24.10 -11.93 1.37
CA GLY A 228 -24.50 -12.27 0.01
C GLY A 228 -23.40 -12.88 -0.84
N GLU A 229 -23.79 -13.27 -2.06
CA GLU A 229 -22.92 -13.98 -3.01
C GLU A 229 -21.68 -13.17 -3.41
N ARG A 230 -21.84 -11.86 -3.60
CA ARG A 230 -20.73 -11.01 -4.07
C ARG A 230 -19.63 -10.83 -3.01
N PRO A 231 -19.93 -10.51 -1.73
CA PRO A 231 -18.95 -10.59 -0.64
C PRO A 231 -18.33 -11.98 -0.49
N ALA A 232 -19.14 -13.06 -0.53
CA ALA A 232 -18.64 -14.43 -0.45
C ALA A 232 -17.66 -14.76 -1.60
N GLY A 233 -17.96 -14.33 -2.83
CA GLY A 233 -17.08 -14.50 -3.98
C GLY A 233 -15.75 -13.76 -3.84
N ARG A 234 -15.74 -12.55 -3.27
CA ARG A 234 -14.47 -11.85 -2.95
C ARG A 234 -13.69 -12.52 -1.82
N LEU A 235 -14.40 -13.06 -0.82
CA LEU A 235 -13.77 -13.80 0.26
C LEU A 235 -13.13 -15.10 -0.26
N ALA A 236 -13.75 -15.78 -1.22
CA ALA A 236 -13.16 -16.95 -1.90
C ALA A 236 -11.86 -16.58 -2.64
N GLN A 237 -11.81 -15.40 -3.28
CA GLN A 237 -10.58 -14.92 -3.91
C GLN A 237 -9.46 -14.67 -2.87
N LEU A 238 -9.79 -14.11 -1.70
CA LEU A 238 -8.85 -13.94 -0.59
C LEU A 238 -8.39 -15.30 -0.03
N ALA A 239 -9.30 -16.26 0.11
CA ALA A 239 -9.02 -17.63 0.55
C ALA A 239 -7.96 -18.28 -0.35
N ARG A 240 -8.12 -18.17 -1.68
CA ARG A 240 -7.17 -18.71 -2.65
C ARG A 240 -5.78 -18.09 -2.56
N ILE A 241 -5.68 -16.78 -2.33
CA ILE A 241 -4.38 -16.10 -2.25
C ILE A 241 -3.67 -16.40 -0.94
N THR A 242 -4.41 -16.43 0.16
CA THR A 242 -3.84 -16.68 1.49
C THR A 242 -3.68 -18.17 1.79
N ASN A 243 -4.19 -19.04 0.92
CA ASN A 243 -4.28 -20.48 1.13
C ASN A 243 -4.93 -20.84 2.47
N ARG A 244 -6.02 -20.14 2.81
CA ARG A 244 -6.78 -20.32 4.06
C ARG A 244 -8.22 -20.68 3.77
N ARG A 245 -8.77 -21.57 4.60
CA ARG A 245 -10.21 -21.83 4.60
C ARG A 245 -10.93 -20.66 5.26
N LEU A 246 -11.67 -19.88 4.46
CA LEU A 246 -12.41 -18.73 4.96
C LEU A 246 -13.92 -19.01 5.00
N VAL A 247 -14.62 -18.32 5.89
CA VAL A 247 -16.07 -18.43 6.06
C VAL A 247 -16.66 -17.03 6.15
N LEU A 248 -17.72 -16.74 5.39
CA LEU A 248 -18.54 -15.55 5.65
C LEU A 248 -19.65 -15.97 6.61
N ALA A 249 -19.83 -15.27 7.73
CA ALA A 249 -20.81 -15.64 8.73
C ALA A 249 -21.56 -14.44 9.29
N VAL A 250 -22.80 -14.67 9.74
CA VAL A 250 -23.60 -13.72 10.52
C VAL A 250 -23.69 -14.22 11.96
N GLU A 251 -23.59 -13.32 12.94
CA GLU A 251 -23.80 -13.66 14.36
C GLU A 251 -25.17 -14.30 14.58
N GLY A 252 -25.18 -15.51 15.17
CA GLY A 252 -26.43 -16.24 15.43
C GLY A 252 -27.22 -16.63 14.17
N GLY A 253 -26.60 -16.53 12.99
CA GLY A 253 -27.27 -16.65 11.70
C GLY A 253 -26.53 -17.52 10.69
N PRO A 254 -26.77 -17.33 9.38
CA PRO A 254 -26.19 -18.16 8.33
C PRO A 254 -24.67 -18.06 8.28
N SER A 255 -24.03 -19.14 7.84
CA SER A 255 -22.60 -19.18 7.52
C SER A 255 -22.35 -19.96 6.24
N VAL A 256 -21.53 -19.40 5.33
CA VAL A 256 -21.08 -20.09 4.12
C VAL A 256 -19.56 -20.19 4.14
N SER A 257 -19.07 -21.42 4.08
CA SER A 257 -17.67 -21.72 3.81
C SER A 257 -17.36 -21.36 2.37
N VAL A 258 -16.32 -20.57 2.15
CA VAL A 258 -15.80 -20.31 0.82
C VAL A 258 -14.65 -21.29 0.54
N LYS A 259 -14.70 -21.93 -0.64
CA LYS A 259 -13.62 -22.78 -1.12
C LYS A 259 -12.56 -21.94 -1.82
#